data_AF-A0A241V0N7-F1
#
_entry.id   AF-A0A241V0N7-F1
#
_cell.length_a   1.000
_cell.length_b   1.000
_cell.length_c   1.000
_cell.angle_alpha   90.00
_cell.angle_beta   90.00
_cell.angle_gamma   90.00
#
_symmetry.space_group_name_H-M   'P 1'
#
loop_
_entity.id
_entity.type
_entity.pdbx_description
1 polymer ?
#
loop_
_entity_poly.entity_id
_entity_poly.type
_entity_poly.pdbx_seq_one_letter_code
_entity_poly.pdbx_strand_id
1 'polypeptide(L)'
;MNPVFAPNAQPLFFNHTQTPPNVYPNNSIGFPPNITISRPPYGNDGFMQIAFGLIDFLKQLEQDKIKVFAKPTATSPCAPMNTLCVWVLHQISQFAHFIDLFSGFEANPHLDVLHKFTVENAQLLRSLQPIPTHIWENLFRRLRAELYTAKAKLQANKYEAQVQKLRNQQKTVFRRVMQTQDQANCIFLELPFISQIDPPHYQTQEDAEKDSVKVLKKYFQWLHGAKQLSGILSDIQWRIVKGLDHNLTAQAFIYILGDEIDYLPLLKEHWEFTCLDYQLQGVFPEPKHIHCYDGQGIVQKAWLQLIERVHEPLGFYRYKGNGITYLWKEYAGNV
;
A
#
# COMPACT_ATOMS: atom_id res chain seq x y z
N MET A 1 47.05 4.60 48.15
CA MET A 1 47.12 4.49 46.67
C MET A 1 45.94 3.67 46.19
N ASN A 2 45.04 4.35 45.47
CA ASN A 2 44.03 3.80 44.56
C ASN A 2 43.35 5.01 43.91
N PRO A 3 43.47 5.24 42.59
CA PRO A 3 42.54 6.09 41.87
C PRO A 3 41.53 5.25 41.10
N VAL A 4 40.31 5.76 41.16
CA VAL A 4 39.06 5.29 40.59
C VAL A 4 39.10 5.37 39.06
N PHE A 5 38.74 4.28 38.38
CA PHE A 5 38.43 4.30 36.94
C PHE A 5 37.03 4.89 36.73
N ALA A 6 36.95 6.07 36.13
CA ALA A 6 35.71 6.63 35.60
C ALA A 6 35.40 6.03 34.22
N PRO A 7 34.15 5.62 33.92
CA PRO A 7 33.77 5.18 32.58
C PRO A 7 33.63 6.38 31.64
N ASN A 8 34.29 6.29 30.47
CA ASN A 8 34.10 7.22 29.35
C ASN A 8 32.64 7.17 28.88
N ALA A 9 31.83 8.13 29.32
CA ALA A 9 30.56 8.48 28.70
C ALA A 9 30.85 9.46 27.55
N GLN A 10 31.01 8.94 26.34
CA GLN A 10 30.73 9.71 25.12
C GLN A 10 29.47 9.12 24.49
N PRO A 11 28.38 9.89 24.36
CA PRO A 11 27.25 9.48 23.53
C PRO A 11 27.72 9.53 22.08
N LEU A 12 27.65 8.40 21.38
CA LEU A 12 27.69 8.37 19.93
C LEU A 12 26.45 9.11 19.42
N PHE A 13 26.60 10.41 19.18
CA PHE A 13 25.63 11.20 18.44
C PHE A 13 25.57 10.65 17.00
N PHE A 14 24.57 9.84 16.73
CA PHE A 14 24.18 9.56 15.35
C PHE A 14 23.58 10.83 14.76
N ASN A 15 24.28 11.41 13.78
CA ASN A 15 23.79 12.54 13.00
C ASN A 15 22.58 12.07 12.17
N HIS A 16 21.37 12.42 12.59
CA HIS A 16 20.11 12.04 11.93
C HIS A 16 19.85 12.75 10.59
N THR A 17 20.82 13.52 10.06
CA THR A 17 20.61 14.44 8.92
C THR A 17 21.09 13.92 7.56
N GLN A 18 21.55 12.66 7.42
CA GLN A 18 22.09 12.19 6.12
C GLN A 18 21.65 10.80 5.65
N THR A 19 20.81 10.07 6.38
CA THR A 19 20.12 8.90 5.82
C THR A 19 18.81 9.34 5.19
N PRO A 20 18.57 9.10 3.89
CA PRO A 20 17.25 9.29 3.30
C PRO A 20 16.23 8.52 4.15
N PRO A 21 15.05 9.08 4.47
CA PRO A 21 14.09 8.51 5.43
C PRO A 21 13.52 7.12 5.03
N ASN A 22 13.95 6.58 3.89
CA ASN A 22 13.43 5.37 3.28
C ASN A 22 14.50 4.28 3.09
N VAL A 23 15.70 4.39 3.65
CA VAL A 23 16.83 3.49 3.40
C VAL A 23 17.25 2.77 4.69
N TYR A 24 17.08 1.43 4.72
CA TYR A 24 17.54 0.60 5.84
C TYR A 24 18.70 -0.31 5.44
N PRO A 25 19.67 -0.53 6.36
CA PRO A 25 20.70 -1.53 6.16
C PRO A 25 20.07 -2.93 6.06
N ASN A 26 20.43 -3.64 5.00
CA ASN A 26 20.01 -5.01 4.76
C ASN A 26 20.90 -5.97 5.56
N ASN A 27 20.32 -6.68 6.53
CA ASN A 27 21.03 -7.69 7.34
C ASN A 27 20.84 -9.12 6.79
N SER A 28 20.41 -9.29 5.53
CA SER A 28 20.26 -10.63 4.93
C SER A 28 21.60 -11.22 4.51
N ILE A 29 21.85 -12.46 4.95
CA ILE A 29 22.99 -13.26 4.51
C ILE A 29 22.65 -13.81 3.12
N GLY A 30 23.44 -13.43 2.10
CA GLY A 30 23.32 -13.93 0.73
C GLY A 30 23.06 -12.87 -0.35
N PHE A 31 22.89 -11.61 0.03
CA PHE A 31 22.81 -10.49 -0.92
C PHE A 31 24.02 -9.56 -0.77
N PRO A 32 24.48 -8.89 -1.85
CA PRO A 32 25.53 -7.90 -1.73
C PRO A 32 25.13 -6.81 -0.71
N PRO A 33 26.07 -6.34 0.15
CA PRO A 33 25.81 -5.35 1.21
C PRO A 33 25.30 -3.98 0.72
N ASN A 34 25.16 -3.80 -0.60
CA ASN A 34 24.69 -2.58 -1.25
C ASN A 34 23.20 -2.60 -1.63
N ILE A 35 22.41 -3.63 -1.27
CA ILE A 35 20.96 -3.60 -1.48
C ILE A 35 20.30 -2.84 -0.34
N THR A 36 20.13 -1.54 -0.58
CA THR A 36 19.27 -0.65 0.19
C THR A 36 17.82 -1.14 0.15
N ILE A 37 17.24 -1.50 1.30
CA ILE A 37 15.78 -1.75 1.37
C ILE A 37 15.10 -0.38 1.35
N SER A 38 14.57 -0.01 0.17
CA SER A 38 13.69 1.15 0.03
C SER A 38 12.28 0.79 0.47
N ARG A 39 11.62 1.65 1.24
CA ARG A 39 10.20 1.47 1.56
C ARG A 39 9.36 1.49 0.28
N PRO A 40 8.38 0.57 0.13
CA PRO A 40 7.62 0.46 -1.11
C PRO A 40 6.59 1.58 -1.23
N PRO A 41 6.41 2.15 -2.45
CA PRO A 41 5.30 3.04 -2.74
C PRO A 41 3.97 2.27 -2.72
N TYR A 42 2.86 3.00 -2.73
CA TYR A 42 1.53 2.41 -2.85
C TYR A 42 1.43 1.56 -4.13
N GLY A 43 0.94 0.32 -4.02
CA GLY A 43 0.78 -0.55 -5.20
C GLY A 43 2.06 -1.18 -5.74
N ASN A 44 3.16 -1.24 -4.96
CA ASN A 44 4.36 -1.94 -5.39
C ASN A 44 4.14 -3.45 -5.57
N ASP A 45 4.20 -3.95 -6.80
CA ASP A 45 3.90 -5.34 -7.17
C ASP A 45 4.68 -6.38 -6.36
N GLY A 46 5.98 -6.17 -6.16
CA GLY A 46 6.83 -7.10 -5.41
C GLY A 46 6.40 -7.22 -3.94
N PHE A 47 6.13 -6.08 -3.30
CA PHE A 47 5.62 -6.05 -1.93
C PHE A 47 4.22 -6.67 -1.82
N MET A 48 3.33 -6.39 -2.78
CA MET A 48 2.00 -6.98 -2.82
C MET A 48 2.04 -8.51 -2.85
N GLN A 49 2.88 -9.08 -3.72
CA GLN A 49 3.04 -10.54 -3.82
C GLN A 49 3.47 -11.17 -2.49
N ILE A 50 4.43 -10.55 -1.80
CA ILE A 50 4.90 -11.01 -0.49
C ILE A 50 3.78 -10.92 0.55
N ALA A 51 3.11 -9.77 0.64
CA ALA A 51 2.05 -9.54 1.62
C ALA A 51 0.88 -10.52 1.43
N PHE A 52 0.42 -10.75 0.19
CA PHE A 52 -0.63 -11.72 -0.08
C PHE A 52 -0.19 -13.16 0.12
N GLY A 53 1.04 -13.52 -0.23
CA GLY A 53 1.60 -14.84 0.06
C GLY A 53 1.64 -15.13 1.56
N LEU A 54 2.02 -14.13 2.37
CA LEU A 54 1.97 -14.23 3.84
C LEU A 54 0.54 -14.38 4.36
N ILE A 55 -0.41 -13.58 3.85
CA ILE A 55 -1.83 -13.71 4.22
C ILE A 55 -2.38 -15.10 3.89
N ASP A 56 -2.09 -15.62 2.69
CA ASP A 56 -2.54 -16.94 2.27
C ASP A 56 -1.96 -18.05 3.15
N PHE A 57 -0.65 -18.00 3.42
CA PHE A 57 -0.01 -18.91 4.36
C PHE A 57 -0.70 -18.89 5.73
N LEU A 58 -0.96 -17.70 6.30
CA LEU A 58 -1.57 -17.57 7.62
C LEU A 58 -2.99 -18.11 7.64
N LYS A 59 -3.76 -17.92 6.56
CA LYS A 59 -5.08 -18.56 6.41
C LYS A 59 -4.98 -20.07 6.40
N GLN A 60 -4.01 -20.63 5.67
CA GLN A 60 -3.81 -22.08 5.61
C GLN A 60 -3.32 -22.64 6.96
N LEU A 61 -2.46 -21.91 7.67
CA LEU A 61 -2.00 -22.25 9.02
C LEU A 61 -3.15 -22.23 10.03
N GLU A 62 -3.98 -21.19 10.00
CA GLU A 62 -5.19 -21.07 10.83
C GLU A 62 -6.22 -22.17 10.48
N GLN A 63 -6.22 -22.70 9.26
CA GLN A 63 -7.08 -23.83 8.86
C GLN A 63 -6.48 -25.21 9.15
N ASP A 64 -5.29 -25.27 9.77
CA ASP A 64 -4.55 -26.52 10.02
C ASP A 64 -4.21 -27.33 8.75
N LYS A 65 -4.09 -26.63 7.61
CA LYS A 65 -3.76 -27.27 6.32
C LYS A 65 -2.25 -27.46 6.13
N ILE A 66 -1.44 -26.74 6.90
CA ILE A 66 0.02 -26.78 6.80
C ILE A 66 0.57 -27.55 7.99
N LYS A 67 1.32 -28.61 7.69
CA LYS A 67 2.19 -29.28 8.67
C LYS A 67 3.60 -28.74 8.51
N VAL A 68 4.19 -28.27 9.61
CA VAL A 68 5.54 -27.67 9.63
C VAL A 68 6.58 -28.69 9.19
N PHE A 69 6.47 -29.94 9.64
CA PHE A 69 7.26 -31.07 9.21
C PHE A 69 6.33 -32.21 8.78
N ALA A 70 6.76 -32.99 7.79
CA ALA A 70 6.06 -34.22 7.45
C ALA A 70 6.20 -35.25 8.58
N LYS A 71 5.27 -36.21 8.64
CA LYS A 71 5.40 -37.32 9.58
C LYS A 71 6.70 -38.09 9.26
N PRO A 72 7.53 -38.42 10.25
CA PRO A 72 8.70 -39.26 10.04
C PRO A 72 8.30 -40.59 9.41
N THR A 73 9.08 -41.06 8.43
CA THR A 73 8.94 -42.38 7.83
C THR A 73 10.22 -43.18 8.04
N ALA A 74 10.15 -44.50 7.87
CA ALA A 74 11.34 -45.36 7.96
C ALA A 74 12.46 -44.95 6.98
N THR A 75 12.10 -44.33 5.85
CA THR A 75 13.03 -43.84 4.82
C THR A 75 13.44 -42.37 5.02
N SER A 76 12.77 -41.62 5.90
CA SER A 76 13.04 -40.22 6.19
C SER A 76 12.73 -39.92 7.66
N PRO A 77 13.61 -40.31 8.60
CA PRO A 77 13.41 -40.08 10.03
C PRO A 77 13.48 -38.59 10.40
N CYS A 78 14.21 -37.79 9.61
CA CYS A 78 14.31 -36.33 9.74
C CYS A 78 13.71 -35.66 8.51
N ALA A 79 12.39 -35.53 8.46
CA ALA A 79 11.73 -34.85 7.34
C ALA A 79 12.15 -33.36 7.29
N PRO A 80 12.42 -32.81 6.08
CA PRO A 80 12.69 -31.38 5.95
C PRO A 80 11.45 -30.56 6.33
N MET A 81 11.69 -29.31 6.74
CA MET A 81 10.60 -28.35 6.97
C MET A 81 9.82 -28.12 5.68
N ASN A 82 8.50 -27.94 5.81
CA ASN A 82 7.63 -27.54 4.72
C ASN A 82 8.18 -26.28 4.03
N THR A 83 8.26 -26.32 2.70
CA THR A 83 8.82 -25.22 1.90
C THR A 83 8.08 -23.90 2.08
N LEU A 84 6.76 -23.94 2.35
CA LEU A 84 5.99 -22.74 2.69
C LEU A 84 6.42 -22.15 4.04
N CYS A 85 6.64 -22.99 5.06
CA CYS A 85 7.14 -22.54 6.35
C CYS A 85 8.54 -21.93 6.24
N VAL A 86 9.42 -22.54 5.44
CA VAL A 86 10.74 -21.98 5.14
C VAL A 86 10.59 -20.62 4.47
N TRP A 87 9.82 -20.54 3.38
CA TRP A 87 9.59 -19.28 2.65
C TRP A 87 9.11 -18.16 3.58
N VAL A 88 8.12 -18.43 4.44
CA VAL A 88 7.59 -17.46 5.41
C VAL A 88 8.67 -16.95 6.36
N LEU A 89 9.52 -17.83 6.90
CA LEU A 89 10.60 -17.40 7.79
C LEU A 89 11.57 -16.44 7.11
N HIS A 90 11.88 -16.66 5.83
CA HIS A 90 12.68 -15.72 5.03
C HIS A 90 11.98 -14.37 4.87
N GLN A 91 10.68 -14.37 4.54
CA GLN A 91 9.91 -13.14 4.33
C GLN A 91 9.68 -12.35 5.62
N ILE A 92 9.46 -13.03 6.75
CA ILE A 92 9.20 -12.40 8.06
C ILE A 92 10.33 -11.46 8.46
N SER A 93 11.58 -11.87 8.24
CA SER A 93 12.75 -11.04 8.56
C SER A 93 12.74 -9.70 7.81
N GLN A 94 12.29 -9.72 6.55
CA GLN A 94 12.15 -8.55 5.69
C GLN A 94 10.92 -7.72 6.08
N PHE A 95 9.80 -8.40 6.39
CA PHE A 95 8.56 -7.74 6.80
C PHE A 95 8.69 -7.00 8.13
N ALA A 96 9.57 -7.48 9.03
CA ALA A 96 9.89 -6.83 10.30
C ALA A 96 10.44 -5.40 10.15
N HIS A 97 10.94 -5.02 8.98
CA HIS A 97 11.44 -3.67 8.72
C HIS A 97 10.32 -2.64 8.49
N PHE A 98 9.08 -3.07 8.25
CA PHE A 98 7.92 -2.18 8.04
C PHE A 98 7.17 -1.92 9.36
N ILE A 99 7.91 -1.54 10.40
CA ILE A 99 7.40 -1.31 11.77
C ILE A 99 6.27 -0.27 11.80
N ASP A 100 6.31 0.69 10.88
CA ASP A 100 5.35 1.78 10.76
C ASP A 100 3.95 1.35 10.30
N LEU A 101 3.78 0.12 9.79
CA LEU A 101 2.45 -0.46 9.51
C LEU A 101 1.50 -0.36 10.73
N PHE A 102 2.04 -0.13 11.92
CA PHE A 102 1.31 -0.11 13.20
C PHE A 102 1.18 1.29 13.82
N SER A 103 1.88 2.32 13.33
CA SER A 103 1.84 3.68 13.89
C SER A 103 0.97 4.66 13.09
N GLY A 104 0.55 4.30 11.87
CA GLY A 104 -0.36 5.13 11.05
C GLY A 104 -1.21 4.36 10.05
N PHE A 105 -1.04 3.05 9.96
CA PHE A 105 -1.79 2.18 9.06
C PHE A 105 -2.58 1.15 9.86
N GLU A 106 -3.61 0.61 9.23
CA GLU A 106 -4.35 -0.55 9.69
C GLU A 106 -4.06 -1.68 8.71
N ALA A 107 -3.35 -2.72 9.15
CA ALA A 107 -3.00 -3.84 8.28
C ALA A 107 -4.10 -4.91 8.28
N ASN A 108 -3.97 -5.88 7.38
CA ASN A 108 -4.81 -7.07 7.42
C ASN A 108 -4.66 -7.77 8.78
N PRO A 109 -5.74 -8.23 9.42
CA PRO A 109 -5.67 -8.88 10.74
C PRO A 109 -4.72 -10.08 10.82
N HIS A 110 -4.47 -10.79 9.71
CA HIS A 110 -3.46 -11.84 9.69
C HIS A 110 -2.04 -11.27 9.78
N LEU A 111 -1.75 -10.20 9.03
CA LEU A 111 -0.47 -9.52 9.06
C LEU A 111 -0.22 -8.82 10.40
N ASP A 112 -1.28 -8.32 11.06
CA ASP A 112 -1.18 -7.77 12.41
C ASP A 112 -0.66 -8.81 13.41
N VAL A 113 -1.23 -10.03 13.38
CA VAL A 113 -0.80 -11.14 14.24
C VAL A 113 0.62 -11.58 13.89
N LEU A 114 0.93 -11.70 12.59
CA LEU A 114 2.26 -12.07 12.11
C LEU A 114 3.32 -11.08 12.58
N HIS A 115 3.04 -9.78 12.52
CA HIS A 115 3.98 -8.77 12.96
C HIS A 115 4.24 -8.86 14.47
N LYS A 116 3.20 -8.96 15.30
CA LYS A 116 3.38 -9.15 16.76
C LYS A 116 4.25 -10.37 17.05
N PHE A 117 3.95 -11.49 16.39
CA PHE A 117 4.75 -12.70 16.47
C PHE A 117 6.22 -12.46 16.05
N THR A 118 6.43 -11.70 14.97
CA THR A 118 7.77 -11.38 14.47
C THR A 118 8.59 -10.55 15.46
N VAL A 119 7.99 -9.52 16.04
CA VAL A 119 8.63 -8.64 17.03
C VAL A 119 9.01 -9.44 18.28
N GLU A 120 8.11 -10.25 18.80
CA GLU A 120 8.35 -11.09 19.98
C GLU A 120 9.46 -12.13 19.77
N ASN A 121 9.66 -12.58 18.53
CA ASN A 121 10.62 -13.62 18.19
C ASN A 121 11.83 -13.11 17.38
N ALA A 122 12.03 -11.79 17.31
CA ALA A 122 13.01 -11.16 16.42
C ALA A 122 14.45 -11.65 16.66
N GLN A 123 14.84 -11.88 17.91
CA GLN A 123 16.17 -12.39 18.26
C GLN A 123 16.39 -13.81 17.72
N LEU A 124 15.37 -14.67 17.86
CA LEU A 124 15.44 -16.05 17.40
C LEU A 124 15.45 -16.11 15.87
N LEU A 125 14.62 -15.30 15.21
CA LEU A 125 14.55 -15.22 13.75
C LEU A 125 15.85 -14.67 13.11
N ARG A 126 16.67 -13.95 13.88
CA ARG A 126 17.99 -13.46 13.46
C ARG A 126 19.15 -14.36 13.89
N SER A 127 18.87 -15.47 14.57
CA SER A 127 19.91 -16.39 15.04
C SER A 127 20.67 -17.01 13.88
N LEU A 128 22.01 -16.97 13.94
CA LEU A 128 22.90 -17.66 13.02
C LEU A 128 23.11 -19.14 13.40
N GLN A 129 22.68 -19.52 14.60
CA GLN A 129 22.80 -20.89 15.10
C GLN A 129 21.63 -21.74 14.59
N PRO A 130 21.86 -23.04 14.30
CA PRO A 130 20.80 -23.97 13.96
C PRO A 130 19.75 -24.03 15.06
N ILE A 131 18.49 -23.76 14.72
CA ILE A 131 17.37 -23.84 15.66
C ILE A 131 16.77 -25.24 15.60
N PRO A 132 16.65 -25.95 16.75
CA PRO A 132 16.04 -27.27 16.81
C PRO A 132 14.63 -27.32 16.22
N THR A 133 14.28 -28.43 15.56
CA THR A 133 12.99 -28.63 14.85
C THR A 133 11.77 -28.44 15.76
N HIS A 134 11.82 -28.95 16.99
CA HIS A 134 10.72 -28.82 17.96
C HIS A 134 10.43 -27.36 18.35
N ILE A 135 11.43 -26.47 18.30
CA ILE A 135 11.22 -25.03 18.55
C ILE A 135 10.37 -24.44 17.44
N TRP A 136 10.66 -24.77 16.18
CA TRP A 136 9.86 -24.32 15.04
C TRP A 136 8.42 -24.84 15.09
N GLU A 137 8.22 -26.10 15.44
CA GLU A 137 6.86 -26.66 15.62
C GLU A 137 6.07 -25.90 16.68
N ASN A 138 6.68 -25.63 17.82
CA ASN A 138 6.06 -24.88 18.91
C ASN A 138 5.73 -23.44 18.51
N LEU A 139 6.63 -22.78 17.78
CA LEU A 139 6.43 -21.42 17.29
C LEU A 139 5.27 -21.31 16.31
N PHE A 140 5.21 -22.16 15.29
CA PHE A 140 4.08 -22.16 14.35
C PHE A 140 2.77 -22.57 15.02
N ARG A 141 2.80 -23.48 16.01
CA ARG A 141 1.63 -23.81 16.83
C ARG A 141 1.16 -22.60 17.64
N ARG A 142 2.09 -21.85 18.24
CA ARG A 142 1.79 -20.61 18.96
C ARG A 142 1.21 -19.55 18.03
N LEU A 143 1.83 -19.30 16.88
CA LEU A 143 1.31 -18.38 15.86
C LEU A 143 -0.12 -18.74 15.44
N ARG A 144 -0.39 -20.02 15.21
CA ARG A 144 -1.76 -20.50 14.94
C ARG A 144 -2.73 -20.19 16.09
N ALA A 145 -2.32 -20.42 17.33
CA ALA A 145 -3.14 -20.11 18.50
C ALA A 145 -3.44 -18.60 18.62
N GLU A 146 -2.45 -17.75 18.32
CA GLU A 146 -2.62 -16.29 18.29
C GLU A 146 -3.60 -15.86 17.19
N LEU A 147 -3.55 -16.46 16.00
CA LEU A 147 -4.51 -16.19 14.92
C LEU A 147 -5.96 -16.47 15.37
N TYR A 148 -6.19 -17.61 16.03
CA TYR A 148 -7.51 -17.93 16.58
C TYR A 148 -7.93 -16.97 17.70
N THR A 149 -7.02 -16.65 18.61
CA THR A 149 -7.30 -15.78 19.76
C THR A 149 -7.66 -14.37 19.30
N ALA A 150 -6.94 -13.86 18.29
CA ALA A 150 -7.24 -12.60 17.63
C ALA A 150 -8.50 -12.65 16.75
N LYS A 151 -9.05 -13.84 16.47
CA LYS A 151 -10.15 -14.07 15.52
C LYS A 151 -9.80 -13.51 14.13
N ALA A 152 -8.56 -13.73 13.69
CA ALA A 152 -7.97 -13.14 12.49
C ALA A 152 -8.85 -13.35 11.25
N LYS A 153 -9.34 -14.58 11.01
CA LYS A 153 -10.29 -14.86 9.92
C LYS A 153 -11.52 -13.98 9.93
N LEU A 154 -12.20 -13.87 11.08
CA LEU A 154 -13.46 -13.14 11.19
C LEU A 154 -13.25 -11.65 10.93
N GLN A 155 -12.18 -11.09 11.48
CA GLN A 155 -11.82 -9.69 11.27
C GLN A 155 -11.40 -9.43 9.82
N ALA A 156 -10.60 -10.34 9.23
CA ALA A 156 -10.16 -10.23 7.85
C ALA A 156 -11.34 -10.30 6.86
N ASN A 157 -12.37 -11.11 7.14
CA ASN A 157 -13.59 -11.12 6.33
C ASN A 157 -14.33 -9.77 6.37
N LYS A 158 -14.41 -9.13 7.55
CA LYS A 158 -15.01 -7.78 7.67
C LYS A 158 -14.19 -6.75 6.91
N TYR A 159 -12.87 -6.87 6.99
CA TYR A 159 -11.93 -6.01 6.29
C TYR A 159 -12.09 -6.15 4.76
N GLU A 160 -12.08 -7.38 4.23
CA GLU A 160 -12.29 -7.67 2.80
C GLU A 160 -13.64 -7.18 2.29
N ALA A 161 -14.71 -7.32 3.08
CA ALA A 161 -16.03 -6.82 2.71
C ALA A 161 -16.04 -5.30 2.45
N GLN A 162 -15.21 -4.52 3.16
CA GLN A 162 -15.07 -3.08 2.95
C GLN A 162 -14.33 -2.79 1.64
N VAL A 163 -13.25 -3.53 1.35
CA VAL A 163 -12.53 -3.41 0.07
C VAL A 163 -13.45 -3.77 -1.10
N GLN A 164 -14.21 -4.86 -0.98
CA GLN A 164 -15.15 -5.28 -2.01
C GLN A 164 -16.28 -4.25 -2.22
N LYS A 165 -16.76 -3.61 -1.15
CA LYS A 165 -17.73 -2.51 -1.25
C LYS A 165 -17.17 -1.37 -2.10
N LEU A 166 -15.93 -0.95 -1.86
CA LEU A 166 -15.28 0.12 -2.63
C LEU A 166 -15.10 -0.25 -4.11
N ARG A 167 -14.64 -1.48 -4.39
CA ARG A 167 -14.54 -2.01 -5.75
C ARG A 167 -15.88 -1.99 -6.47
N ASN A 168 -16.93 -2.48 -5.81
CA ASN A 168 -18.27 -2.51 -6.38
C ASN A 168 -18.82 -1.11 -6.65
N GLN A 169 -18.57 -0.15 -5.75
CA GLN A 169 -18.95 1.25 -5.95
C GLN A 169 -18.31 1.83 -7.21
N GLN A 170 -16.99 1.69 -7.38
CA GLN A 170 -16.30 2.20 -8.57
C GLN A 170 -16.75 1.52 -9.86
N LYS A 171 -16.98 0.19 -9.83
CA LYS A 171 -17.58 -0.52 -10.98
C LYS A 171 -18.98 -0.02 -11.30
N THR A 172 -19.76 0.36 -10.30
CA THR A 172 -21.13 0.87 -10.48
C THR A 172 -21.11 2.25 -11.13
N VAL A 173 -20.18 3.12 -10.72
CA VAL A 173 -19.95 4.42 -11.38
C VAL A 173 -19.62 4.20 -12.85
N PHE A 174 -18.63 3.36 -13.18
CA PHE A 174 -18.28 3.07 -14.57
C PHE A 174 -19.47 2.55 -15.39
N ARG A 175 -20.26 1.61 -14.85
CA ARG A 175 -21.46 1.12 -15.55
C ARG A 175 -22.49 2.22 -15.81
N ARG A 176 -22.66 3.15 -14.87
CA ARG A 176 -23.57 4.30 -15.04
C ARG A 176 -23.09 5.23 -16.15
N VAL A 177 -21.78 5.51 -16.22
CA VAL A 177 -21.17 6.29 -17.31
C VAL A 177 -21.47 5.64 -18.66
N MET A 178 -21.20 4.34 -18.80
CA MET A 178 -21.46 3.60 -20.05
C MET A 178 -22.94 3.52 -20.42
N GLN A 179 -23.86 3.61 -19.45
CA GLN A 179 -25.31 3.69 -19.71
C GLN A 179 -25.78 5.07 -20.19
N THR A 180 -24.98 6.11 -19.95
CA THR A 180 -25.36 7.50 -20.27
C THR A 180 -25.02 7.83 -21.72
N GLN A 181 -23.85 7.36 -22.18
CA GLN A 181 -23.44 7.43 -23.58
C GLN A 181 -22.63 6.16 -23.89
N ASP A 182 -22.89 5.56 -25.05
CA ASP A 182 -22.30 4.26 -25.44
C ASP A 182 -20.77 4.31 -25.61
N GLN A 183 -20.13 5.45 -25.41
CA GLN A 183 -18.68 5.62 -25.46
C GLN A 183 -18.17 6.70 -24.48
N ALA A 184 -17.01 6.43 -23.87
CA ALA A 184 -16.34 7.32 -22.92
C ALA A 184 -14.82 7.10 -22.88
N ASN A 185 -14.08 8.20 -22.79
CA ASN A 185 -12.66 8.25 -22.46
C ASN A 185 -12.49 8.07 -20.95
N CYS A 186 -11.95 6.92 -20.56
CA CYS A 186 -11.74 6.55 -19.16
C CYS A 186 -10.28 6.77 -18.79
N ILE A 187 -10.03 7.67 -17.84
CA ILE A 187 -8.67 8.10 -17.46
C ILE A 187 -8.45 7.84 -15.98
N PHE A 188 -7.36 7.17 -15.64
CA PHE A 188 -6.91 6.95 -14.28
C PHE A 188 -5.57 7.66 -14.05
N LEU A 189 -5.54 8.52 -13.03
CA LEU A 189 -4.39 9.33 -12.65
C LEU A 189 -3.90 8.95 -11.26
N GLU A 190 -2.57 8.89 -11.10
CA GLU A 190 -1.88 8.75 -9.81
C GLU A 190 -1.00 9.97 -9.55
N LEU A 191 -1.59 11.08 -9.12
CA LEU A 191 -0.88 12.35 -8.93
C LEU A 191 -0.06 12.27 -7.63
N PRO A 192 1.28 12.34 -7.68
CA PRO A 192 2.09 12.42 -6.48
C PRO A 192 1.87 13.78 -5.83
N PHE A 193 1.59 13.80 -4.53
CA PHE A 193 1.64 15.05 -3.79
C PHE A 193 3.05 15.30 -3.33
N ILE A 194 3.71 16.21 -4.01
CA ILE A 194 5.01 16.72 -3.59
C ILE A 194 4.71 17.86 -2.64
N SER A 195 4.86 17.63 -1.33
CA SER A 195 4.91 18.73 -0.36
C SER A 195 6.07 19.65 -0.71
N GLN A 196 6.02 20.91 -0.27
CA GLN A 196 7.22 21.75 -0.29
C GLN A 196 8.39 20.95 0.31
N ILE A 197 9.56 21.01 -0.35
CA ILE A 197 10.74 20.23 0.00
C ILE A 197 11.13 20.43 1.47
N ASP A 198 10.73 21.55 2.07
CA ASP A 198 10.67 21.76 3.51
C ASP A 198 9.34 22.45 3.87
N PRO A 199 8.38 21.80 4.56
CA PRO A 199 7.29 22.55 5.18
C PRO A 199 7.90 23.59 6.14
N PRO A 200 7.29 24.78 6.27
CA PRO A 200 7.76 25.78 7.23
C PRO A 200 7.94 25.14 8.61
N HIS A 201 8.98 25.50 9.38
CA HIS A 201 9.36 24.82 10.64
C HIS A 201 8.27 24.74 11.72
N TYR A 202 7.11 25.39 11.51
CA TYR A 202 5.94 25.38 12.38
C TYR A 202 4.79 24.47 11.91
N GLN A 203 4.84 23.91 10.70
CA GLN A 203 3.77 23.07 10.16
C GLN A 203 4.12 21.58 10.35
N THR A 204 3.23 20.83 10.98
CA THR A 204 3.39 19.37 11.07
C THR A 204 3.22 18.74 9.68
N GLN A 205 3.84 17.58 9.45
CA GLN A 205 3.61 16.82 8.22
C GLN A 205 2.10 16.57 8.01
N GLU A 206 1.37 16.27 9.09
CA GLU A 206 -0.08 16.06 9.07
C GLU A 206 -0.89 17.32 8.68
N ASP A 207 -0.42 18.52 9.00
CA ASP A 207 -1.07 19.76 8.58
C ASP A 207 -0.76 20.07 7.11
N ALA A 208 0.43 19.74 6.61
CA ALA A 208 0.75 19.82 5.18
C ALA A 208 -0.08 18.81 4.36
N GLU A 209 -0.34 17.63 4.92
CA GLU A 209 -1.21 16.62 4.31
C GLU A 209 -2.65 17.14 4.07
N LYS A 210 -3.20 17.99 4.96
CA LYS A 210 -4.54 18.58 4.77
C LYS A 210 -4.62 19.49 3.54
N ASP A 211 -3.53 20.14 3.17
CA ASP A 211 -3.50 21.01 1.99
C ASP A 211 -3.58 20.21 0.68
N SER A 212 -3.17 18.94 0.69
CA SER A 212 -3.33 18.01 -0.43
C SER A 212 -4.81 17.88 -0.86
N VAL A 213 -5.73 17.84 0.09
CA VAL A 213 -7.17 17.81 -0.18
C VAL A 213 -7.66 19.10 -0.85
N LYS A 214 -7.11 20.26 -0.47
CA LYS A 214 -7.49 21.56 -1.06
C LYS A 214 -6.99 21.67 -2.49
N VAL A 215 -5.74 21.28 -2.75
CA VAL A 215 -5.13 21.26 -4.08
C VAL A 215 -5.96 20.39 -5.04
N LEU A 216 -6.32 19.16 -4.65
CA LEU A 216 -7.15 18.31 -5.51
C LEU A 216 -8.52 18.88 -5.77
N LYS A 217 -9.18 19.41 -4.75
CA LYS A 217 -10.48 20.06 -4.94
C LYS A 217 -10.36 21.17 -5.98
N LYS A 218 -9.35 22.03 -5.87
CA LYS A 218 -9.10 23.11 -6.83
C LYS A 218 -8.84 22.58 -8.24
N TYR A 219 -8.01 21.55 -8.38
CA TYR A 219 -7.73 20.92 -9.66
C TYR A 219 -9.01 20.39 -10.33
N PHE A 220 -9.83 19.64 -9.59
CA PHE A 220 -11.07 19.10 -10.13
C PHE A 220 -12.14 20.19 -10.36
N GLN A 221 -12.15 21.29 -9.59
CA GLN A 221 -12.98 22.47 -9.88
C GLN A 221 -12.65 23.06 -11.24
N TRP A 222 -11.36 23.19 -11.54
CA TRP A 222 -10.92 23.75 -12.83
C TRP A 222 -11.22 22.84 -14.00
N LEU A 223 -11.09 21.53 -13.84
CA LEU A 223 -11.52 20.58 -14.86
C LEU A 223 -13.02 20.66 -15.12
N HIS A 224 -13.85 20.77 -14.07
CA HIS A 224 -15.30 20.98 -14.24
C HIS A 224 -15.63 22.32 -14.91
N GLY A 225 -14.90 23.38 -14.58
CA GLY A 225 -15.07 24.71 -15.19
C GLY A 225 -14.45 24.86 -16.59
N ALA A 226 -13.72 23.87 -17.08
CA ALA A 226 -13.05 23.94 -18.37
C ALA A 226 -14.09 23.90 -19.51
N LYS A 227 -14.06 24.89 -20.39
CA LYS A 227 -15.01 25.00 -21.52
C LYS A 227 -14.95 23.77 -22.42
N GLN A 228 -13.76 23.19 -22.59
CA GLN A 228 -13.51 22.00 -23.40
C GLN A 228 -14.19 20.75 -22.84
N LEU A 229 -14.48 20.71 -21.53
CA LEU A 229 -15.10 19.58 -20.84
C LEU A 229 -16.58 19.81 -20.53
N SER A 230 -17.09 21.01 -20.82
CA SER A 230 -18.47 21.40 -20.54
C SER A 230 -19.46 20.51 -21.30
N GLY A 231 -20.35 19.86 -20.55
CA GLY A 231 -21.38 18.96 -21.10
C GLY A 231 -20.89 17.56 -21.48
N ILE A 232 -19.58 17.27 -21.41
CA ILE A 232 -19.01 15.95 -21.74
C ILE A 232 -18.29 15.29 -20.55
N LEU A 233 -17.82 16.05 -19.56
CA LEU A 233 -17.30 15.48 -18.32
C LEU A 233 -18.44 14.85 -17.52
N SER A 234 -18.45 13.51 -17.45
CA SER A 234 -19.51 12.77 -16.77
C SER A 234 -19.29 12.72 -15.27
N ASP A 235 -18.10 12.33 -14.83
CA ASP A 235 -17.82 12.09 -13.42
C ASP A 235 -16.31 12.12 -13.14
N ILE A 236 -15.97 12.52 -11.91
CA ILE A 236 -14.64 12.45 -11.34
C ILE A 236 -14.75 11.79 -9.97
N GLN A 237 -14.19 10.60 -9.82
CA GLN A 237 -14.06 9.90 -8.55
C GLN A 237 -12.61 10.01 -8.10
N TRP A 238 -12.34 10.51 -6.90
CA TRP A 238 -10.95 10.60 -6.41
C TRP A 238 -10.81 10.15 -4.95
N ARG A 239 -9.60 9.75 -4.58
CA ARG A 239 -9.20 9.46 -3.21
C ARG A 239 -7.75 9.80 -2.99
N ILE A 240 -7.32 9.78 -1.74
CA ILE A 240 -5.91 9.91 -1.40
C ILE A 240 -5.48 8.63 -0.69
N VAL A 241 -4.37 8.07 -1.14
CA VAL A 241 -3.73 6.90 -0.54
C VAL A 241 -2.32 7.29 -0.07
N LYS A 242 -1.80 6.53 0.89
CA LYS A 242 -0.45 6.73 1.42
C LYS A 242 0.35 5.43 1.26
N GLY A 243 1.53 5.52 0.63
CA GLY A 243 2.48 4.42 0.53
C GLY A 243 3.17 4.13 1.86
N LEU A 244 3.86 3.00 1.98
CA LEU A 244 4.66 2.69 3.17
C LEU A 244 5.93 3.56 3.24
N ASP A 245 6.33 4.14 2.11
CA ASP A 245 7.29 5.23 1.97
C ASP A 245 6.80 6.57 2.53
N HIS A 246 5.59 6.61 3.10
CA HIS A 246 4.90 7.79 3.63
C HIS A 246 4.54 8.85 2.59
N ASN A 247 4.70 8.56 1.30
CA ASN A 247 4.30 9.48 0.25
C ASN A 247 2.79 9.42 0.03
N LEU A 248 2.17 10.59 -0.13
CA LEU A 248 0.77 10.71 -0.51
C LEU A 248 0.64 10.66 -2.03
N THR A 249 -0.36 9.91 -2.48
CA THR A 249 -0.73 9.82 -3.89
C THR A 249 -2.22 10.06 -4.01
N ALA A 250 -2.61 11.04 -4.83
CA ALA A 250 -4.00 11.17 -5.26
C ALA A 250 -4.27 10.15 -6.35
N GLN A 251 -5.36 9.41 -6.20
CA GLN A 251 -5.86 8.54 -7.25
C GLN A 251 -7.18 9.12 -7.75
N ALA A 252 -7.31 9.25 -9.07
CA ALA A 252 -8.52 9.80 -9.69
C ALA A 252 -8.94 8.98 -10.90
N PHE A 253 -10.22 8.64 -10.95
CA PHE A 253 -10.92 8.16 -12.14
C PHE A 253 -11.70 9.31 -12.74
N ILE A 254 -11.44 9.63 -14.00
CA ILE A 254 -12.08 10.68 -14.76
C ILE A 254 -12.77 10.05 -15.96
N TYR A 255 -14.03 10.41 -16.17
CA TYR A 255 -14.86 9.89 -17.26
C TYR A 255 -15.35 11.04 -18.14
N ILE A 256 -14.93 11.04 -19.41
CA ILE A 256 -15.30 12.06 -20.39
C ILE A 256 -16.04 11.36 -21.53
N LEU A 257 -17.29 11.73 -21.75
CA LEU A 257 -18.15 11.12 -22.76
C LEU A 257 -17.79 11.60 -24.18
N GLY A 258 -18.12 10.78 -25.18
CA GLY A 258 -17.92 11.10 -26.59
C GLY A 258 -16.75 10.35 -27.23
N ASP A 259 -16.28 10.85 -28.37
CA ASP A 259 -15.30 10.19 -29.24
C ASP A 259 -13.90 10.07 -28.60
N GLU A 260 -13.08 9.19 -29.16
CA GLU A 260 -11.68 9.03 -28.75
C GLU A 260 -10.89 10.31 -29.00
N ILE A 261 -10.54 11.01 -27.91
CA ILE A 261 -9.81 12.27 -27.93
C ILE A 261 -8.73 12.22 -26.84
N ASP A 262 -7.54 12.71 -27.17
CA ASP A 262 -6.46 12.85 -26.20
C ASP A 262 -6.68 14.08 -25.29
N TYR A 263 -7.22 13.83 -24.10
CA TYR A 263 -7.42 14.85 -23.06
C TYR A 263 -6.19 15.03 -22.15
N LEU A 264 -5.12 14.27 -22.34
CA LEU A 264 -3.97 14.31 -21.43
C LEU A 264 -3.26 15.68 -21.39
N PRO A 265 -3.07 16.40 -22.52
CA PRO A 265 -2.49 17.74 -22.48
C PRO A 265 -3.30 18.71 -21.63
N LEU A 266 -4.64 18.66 -21.74
CA LEU A 266 -5.55 19.50 -20.96
C LEU A 266 -5.46 19.18 -19.46
N LEU A 267 -5.47 17.90 -19.10
CA LEU A 267 -5.34 17.47 -17.70
C LEU A 267 -4.00 17.92 -17.10
N LYS A 268 -2.92 17.77 -17.87
CA LYS A 268 -1.57 18.18 -17.46
C LYS A 268 -1.49 19.69 -17.22
N GLU A 269 -1.97 20.49 -18.17
CA GLU A 269 -1.97 21.94 -18.08
C GLU A 269 -2.72 22.43 -16.83
N HIS A 270 -3.93 21.91 -16.58
CA HIS A 270 -4.69 22.26 -15.38
C HIS A 270 -4.01 21.81 -14.08
N TRP A 271 -3.32 20.67 -14.08
CA TRP A 271 -2.56 20.21 -12.91
C TRP A 271 -1.39 21.14 -12.61
N GLU A 272 -0.59 21.47 -13.62
CA GLU A 272 0.55 22.38 -13.49
C GLU A 272 0.12 23.76 -13.00
N PHE A 273 -0.96 24.33 -13.56
CA PHE A 273 -1.51 25.59 -13.05
C PHE A 273 -1.98 25.47 -11.60
N THR A 274 -2.60 24.34 -11.21
CA THR A 274 -3.11 24.20 -9.84
C THR A 274 -1.95 24.11 -8.87
N CYS A 275 -0.89 23.38 -9.24
CA CYS A 275 0.32 23.31 -8.44
C CYS A 275 1.00 24.68 -8.30
N LEU A 276 1.03 25.49 -9.36
CA LEU A 276 1.58 26.85 -9.33
C LEU A 276 0.83 27.75 -8.33
N ASP A 277 -0.50 27.69 -8.29
CA ASP A 277 -1.33 28.44 -7.33
C ASP A 277 -0.98 28.15 -5.86
N TYR A 278 -0.46 26.95 -5.60
CA TYR A 278 -0.06 26.47 -4.26
C TYR A 278 1.46 26.41 -4.08
N GLN A 279 2.25 26.93 -5.02
CA GLN A 279 3.72 26.90 -5.00
C GLN A 279 4.29 25.47 -4.86
N LEU A 280 3.65 24.51 -5.52
CA LEU A 280 4.05 23.10 -5.56
C LEU A 280 4.68 22.75 -6.92
N GLN A 281 5.49 21.69 -6.95
CA GLN A 281 6.00 21.16 -8.20
C GLN A 281 4.94 20.28 -8.87
N GLY A 282 4.44 20.73 -10.03
CA GLY A 282 3.44 20.02 -10.83
C GLY A 282 4.01 18.84 -11.61
N VAL A 283 4.45 17.78 -10.93
CA VAL A 283 4.84 16.55 -11.61
C VAL A 283 3.57 15.85 -12.11
N PHE A 284 3.42 15.79 -13.43
CA PHE A 284 2.33 15.06 -14.06
C PHE A 284 2.80 13.62 -14.39
N PRO A 285 2.19 12.59 -13.78
CA PRO A 285 2.55 11.19 -13.98
C PRO A 285 2.11 10.69 -15.35
N GLU A 286 2.58 9.50 -15.74
CA GLU A 286 2.03 8.80 -16.90
C GLU A 286 0.63 8.25 -16.56
N PRO A 287 -0.44 8.71 -17.25
CA PRO A 287 -1.81 8.32 -16.95
C PRO A 287 -2.15 6.97 -17.59
N LYS A 288 -3.05 6.21 -16.96
CA LYS A 288 -3.66 5.03 -17.60
C LYS A 288 -4.95 5.46 -18.29
N HIS A 289 -4.95 5.48 -19.61
CA HIS A 289 -6.08 5.90 -20.42
C HIS A 289 -6.62 4.73 -21.25
N ILE A 290 -7.94 4.57 -21.27
CA ILE A 290 -8.65 3.57 -22.07
C ILE A 290 -9.93 4.19 -22.62
N HIS A 291 -10.09 4.26 -23.94
CA HIS A 291 -11.35 4.64 -24.57
C HIS A 291 -12.32 3.43 -24.62
N CYS A 292 -13.45 3.51 -23.91
CA CYS A 292 -14.41 2.41 -23.78
C CYS A 292 -15.67 2.69 -24.60
N TYR A 293 -16.23 1.67 -25.27
CA TYR A 293 -17.57 1.75 -25.90
C TYR A 293 -18.37 0.45 -25.81
N ASP A 294 -19.69 0.51 -25.97
CA ASP A 294 -20.64 -0.59 -25.66
C ASP A 294 -20.47 -1.84 -26.56
N GLY A 295 -19.86 -1.68 -27.73
CA GLY A 295 -19.53 -2.77 -28.66
C GLY A 295 -18.23 -3.53 -28.37
N GLN A 296 -17.37 -3.04 -27.46
CA GLN A 296 -16.05 -3.62 -27.17
C GLN A 296 -15.92 -4.13 -25.73
N GLY A 297 -16.48 -5.31 -25.48
CA GLY A 297 -16.41 -5.95 -24.16
C GLY A 297 -14.97 -6.20 -23.64
N ILE A 298 -13.97 -6.31 -24.53
CA ILE A 298 -12.55 -6.47 -24.14
C ILE A 298 -12.04 -5.22 -23.43
N VAL A 299 -12.36 -4.04 -23.96
CA VAL A 299 -11.82 -2.77 -23.48
C VAL A 299 -12.48 -2.37 -22.15
N GLN A 300 -13.80 -2.57 -22.05
CA GLN A 300 -14.50 -2.44 -20.77
C GLN A 300 -13.96 -3.40 -19.71
N LYS A 301 -13.63 -4.64 -20.11
CA LYS A 301 -13.02 -5.63 -19.20
C LYS A 301 -11.64 -5.17 -18.73
N ALA A 302 -10.82 -4.60 -19.61
CA ALA A 302 -9.51 -4.05 -19.24
C ALA A 302 -9.65 -2.92 -18.21
N TRP A 303 -10.62 -2.02 -18.41
CA TRP A 303 -10.92 -0.96 -17.44
C TRP A 303 -11.41 -1.51 -16.09
N LEU A 304 -12.32 -2.48 -16.10
CA LEU A 304 -12.78 -3.16 -14.89
C LEU A 304 -11.64 -3.88 -14.15
N GLN A 305 -10.67 -4.45 -14.87
CA GLN A 305 -9.47 -5.03 -14.28
C GLN A 305 -8.56 -3.97 -13.67
N LEU A 306 -8.43 -2.79 -14.28
CA LEU A 306 -7.71 -1.68 -13.68
C LEU A 306 -8.35 -1.25 -12.35
N ILE A 307 -9.69 -1.13 -12.31
CA ILE A 307 -10.42 -0.85 -11.07
C ILE A 307 -10.10 -1.89 -9.99
N GLU A 308 -10.03 -3.17 -10.33
CA GLU A 308 -9.63 -4.21 -9.36
C GLU A 308 -8.20 -4.00 -8.84
N ARG A 309 -7.23 -3.81 -9.74
CA ARG A 309 -5.81 -3.66 -9.39
C ARG A 309 -5.55 -2.49 -8.46
N VAL A 310 -6.19 -1.33 -8.69
CA VAL A 310 -5.95 -0.15 -7.84
C VAL A 310 -6.49 -0.34 -6.41
N HIS A 311 -7.41 -1.29 -6.19
CA HIS A 311 -7.93 -1.62 -4.86
C HIS A 311 -7.19 -2.79 -4.21
N GLU A 312 -6.32 -3.47 -4.93
CA GLU A 312 -5.58 -4.63 -4.44
C GLU A 312 -4.73 -4.28 -3.20
N PRO A 313 -3.99 -3.15 -3.14
CA PRO A 313 -3.20 -2.81 -1.96
C PRO A 313 -4.01 -2.69 -0.67
N LEU A 314 -5.27 -2.26 -0.80
CA LEU A 314 -6.17 -2.13 0.33
C LEU A 314 -6.48 -3.47 1.00
N GLY A 315 -6.25 -4.60 0.33
CA GLY A 315 -6.44 -5.95 0.90
C GLY A 315 -5.44 -6.32 1.99
N PHE A 316 -4.26 -5.70 2.02
CA PHE A 316 -3.24 -5.96 3.04
C PHE A 316 -2.94 -4.80 3.99
N TYR A 317 -3.26 -3.55 3.62
CA TYR A 317 -3.18 -2.40 4.55
C TYR A 317 -4.00 -1.20 4.09
N ARG A 318 -4.30 -0.28 5.00
CA ARG A 318 -4.93 1.01 4.71
C ARG A 318 -4.42 2.11 5.63
N TYR A 319 -4.31 3.31 5.11
CA TYR A 319 -3.93 4.47 5.91
C TYR A 319 -5.11 4.92 6.79
N LYS A 320 -4.84 5.20 8.07
CA LYS A 320 -5.83 5.65 9.05
C LYS A 320 -5.38 7.00 9.62
N GLY A 321 -5.50 8.06 8.82
CA GLY A 321 -4.99 9.39 9.17
C GLY A 321 -5.97 10.55 8.95
N ASN A 322 -5.89 11.53 9.85
CA ASN A 322 -6.49 12.87 9.93
C ASN A 322 -7.16 13.47 8.67
N GLY A 323 -8.30 12.92 8.24
CA GLY A 323 -9.13 13.46 7.15
C GLY A 323 -8.68 13.06 5.73
N ILE A 324 -7.55 12.37 5.62
CA ILE A 324 -7.10 11.67 4.43
C ILE A 324 -7.68 10.26 4.47
N THR A 325 -8.56 9.97 3.53
CA THR A 325 -9.30 8.73 3.49
C THR A 325 -9.03 7.99 2.19
N TYR A 326 -8.85 6.67 2.32
CA TYR A 326 -8.84 5.74 1.19
C TYR A 326 -10.24 5.56 0.56
N LEU A 327 -11.27 6.17 1.16
CA LEU A 327 -12.62 6.19 0.60
C LEU A 327 -12.66 7.12 -0.60
N TRP A 328 -13.24 6.62 -1.69
CA TRP A 328 -13.55 7.44 -2.86
C TRP A 328 -14.51 8.55 -2.48
N LYS A 329 -14.15 9.76 -2.89
CA LYS A 329 -14.98 10.96 -2.88
C LYS A 329 -15.46 11.17 -4.29
N GLU A 330 -16.78 11.27 -4.40
CA GLU A 330 -17.43 11.71 -5.63
C GLU A 330 -17.21 13.21 -5.76
N TYR A 331 -16.65 13.61 -6.89
CA TYR A 331 -16.56 14.99 -7.32
C TYR A 331 -17.54 15.19 -8.47
N ALA A 332 -18.79 14.85 -8.19
CA ALA A 332 -19.92 15.21 -9.01
C ALA A 332 -20.52 16.49 -8.43
N GLY A 333 -20.58 17.53 -9.26
CA GLY A 333 -21.30 18.72 -8.90
C GLY A 333 -21.11 19.81 -9.92
N ASN A 334 -22.24 20.38 -10.37
CA ASN A 334 -22.31 21.83 -10.37
C ASN A 334 -21.85 22.29 -8.97
N VAL A 335 -20.63 22.80 -8.88
CA VAL A 335 -20.12 23.52 -7.71
C VAL A 335 -20.51 24.97 -7.85
#